data_AF-A0A3D1D2A6-F1
#
_entry.id   AF-A0A3D1D2A6-F1
#
_cell.length_a   1.000
_cell.length_b   1.000
_cell.length_c   1.000
_cell.angle_alpha   90.00
_cell.angle_beta   90.00
_cell.angle_gamma   90.00
#
_symmetry.space_group_name_H-M   'P 1'
#
loop_
_entity.id
_entity.type
_entity.pdbx_description
1 polymer ?
#
loop_
_entity_poly.entity_id
_entity_poly.type
_entity_poly.pdbx_seq_one_letter_code
_entity_poly.pdbx_strand_id
1 'polypeptide(L)' 'DGYFMHCLPVRRGLIVTDDVIESDHSLVIPEAANREISAEVVLKRVLESL' A
#
# COMPACT_ATOMS: atom_id res chain seq x y z
N ASP A 1 17.98 6.36 -5.47
CA ASP A 1 16.80 6.75 -4.67
C ASP A 1 15.60 5.91 -5.06
N GLY A 2 15.00 5.22 -4.09
CA GLY A 2 13.85 4.34 -4.28
C GLY A 2 12.77 4.64 -3.24
N TYR A 3 11.53 4.28 -3.55
CA TYR A 3 10.41 4.37 -2.60
C TYR A 3 10.23 3.05 -1.86
N PHE A 4 9.86 3.13 -0.58
CA PHE A 4 9.54 1.98 0.24
C PHE A 4 8.02 1.70 0.23
N MET A 5 7.65 0.45 -0.03
CA MET A 5 6.28 -0.05 -0.05
C MET A 5 6.21 -1.39 0.69
N HIS A 6 5.09 -1.66 1.36
CA HIS A 6 4.78 -2.93 2.01
C HIS A 6 3.27 -3.03 2.31
N CYS A 7 2.65 -4.16 1.95
CA CYS A 7 1.21 -4.37 1.94
C CYS A 7 0.47 -4.40 3.31
N LEU A 8 1.21 -4.30 4.41
CA LEU A 8 0.77 -4.42 5.81
C LEU A 8 0.16 -5.79 6.23
N PRO A 9 0.21 -6.16 7.52
CA PRO A 9 0.96 -5.50 8.60
C PRO A 9 2.48 -5.71 8.43
N VAL A 10 3.27 -4.74 8.88
CA VAL A 10 4.75 -4.79 8.83
C VAL A 10 5.34 -4.78 10.23
N ARG A 11 6.39 -5.58 10.47
CA ARG A 11 7.12 -5.59 11.74
C ARG A 11 8.34 -4.69 11.65
N ARG A 12 8.30 -3.55 12.36
CA ARG A 12 9.41 -2.60 12.45
C ARG A 12 10.61 -3.20 13.19
N GLY A 13 11.81 -2.80 12.81
CA GLY A 13 13.07 -3.36 13.31
C GLY A 13 13.41 -4.77 12.82
N LEU A 14 12.49 -5.43 12.10
CA LEU A 14 12.71 -6.74 11.48
C LEU A 14 12.63 -6.67 9.95
N ILE A 15 11.54 -6.11 9.41
CA ILE A 15 11.32 -6.00 7.95
C ILE A 15 11.85 -4.66 7.42
N VAL A 16 11.72 -3.60 8.21
CA VAL A 16 12.14 -2.25 7.86
C VAL A 16 12.53 -1.49 9.12
N THR A 17 13.49 -0.57 9.01
CA THR A 17 13.85 0.34 10.11
C THR A 17 12.78 1.42 10.31
N ASP A 18 12.73 2.00 11.51
CA ASP A 18 11.85 3.15 11.78
C ASP A 18 12.16 4.34 10.85
N ASP A 19 13.44 4.63 10.61
CA ASP A 19 13.86 5.74 9.75
C ASP A 19 13.35 5.60 8.31
N VAL A 20 13.32 4.38 7.76
CA VAL A 20 12.85 4.17 6.39
C VAL A 20 11.33 4.27 6.31
N ILE A 21 10.59 3.65 7.24
CA ILE A 21 9.12 3.64 7.20
C ILE A 21 8.50 5.02 7.52
N GLU A 22 9.20 5.86 8.29
CA GLU A 22 8.78 7.25 8.61
C GLU A 22 9.35 8.30 7.64
N SER A 23 10.19 7.91 6.68
CA SER A 23 10.76 8.85 5.70
C SER A 23 9.74 9.31 4.65
N ASP A 24 10.04 10.44 3.99
CA ASP A 24 9.27 10.95 2.84
C ASP A 24 9.27 10.01 1.62
N HIS A 25 10.17 9.01 1.61
CA HIS A 25 10.20 7.96 0.59
C HIS A 25 9.32 6.75 0.93
N SER A 26 8.64 6.76 2.07
CA SER A 26 7.70 5.71 2.47
C SER A 26 6.32 5.96 1.87
N LEU A 27 5.85 5.01 1.05
CA LEU A 27 4.53 5.03 0.40
C LEU A 27 3.56 4.02 1.03
N VAL A 28 3.86 3.50 2.22
CA VAL A 28 3.05 2.45 2.88
C VAL A 28 1.60 2.91 3.13
N ILE A 29 1.39 4.18 3.49
CA ILE A 29 0.04 4.73 3.70
C ILE A 29 -0.71 4.95 2.37
N PRO A 30 -0.13 5.62 1.34
CA PRO A 30 -0.73 5.66 0.01
C PRO A 30 -1.03 4.28 -0.59
N GLU A 31 -0.15 3.30 -0.42
CA GLU A 31 -0.35 1.92 -0.87
C GLU A 31 -1.58 1.27 -0.22
N ALA A 32 -1.73 1.43 1.10
CA ALA A 32 -2.90 0.95 1.82
C ALA A 32 -4.19 1.63 1.34
N ALA A 33 -4.17 2.94 1.09
CA ALA A 33 -5.30 3.68 0.55
C ALA A 33 -5.70 3.18 -0.86
N ASN A 34 -4.73 2.83 -1.71
CA ASN A 34 -4.99 2.27 -3.04
C ASN A 34 -5.71 0.92 -3.01
N ARG A 35 -5.79 0.23 -1.86
CA ARG A 35 -6.61 -0.98 -1.71
C ARG A 35 -8.09 -0.70 -1.89
N GLU A 36 -8.59 0.43 -1.40
CA GLU A 36 -9.98 0.87 -1.62
C GLU A 36 -10.27 1.02 -3.11
N ILE A 37 -9.44 1.79 -3.81
CA ILE A 37 -9.55 2.02 -5.26
C ILE A 37 -9.45 0.71 -6.06
N SER A 38 -8.53 -0.19 -5.68
CA SER A 38 -8.40 -1.47 -6.35
C SER A 38 -9.66 -2.33 -6.22
N ALA A 39 -10.29 -2.33 -5.04
CA ALA A 39 -11.53 -3.07 -4.78
C ALA A 39 -12.71 -2.45 -5.53
N GLU A 40 -12.82 -1.12 -5.55
CA GLU A 40 -13.83 -0.40 -6.33
C GLU A 40 -13.77 -0.76 -7.81
N VAL A 41 -12.57 -0.77 -8.41
CA VAL A 41 -12.39 -1.11 -9.82
C VAL A 41 -12.76 -2.57 -10.09
N VAL A 42 -12.37 -3.50 -9.22
CA VAL A 42 -12.76 -4.91 -9.34
C VAL A 42 -14.29 -5.04 -9.31
N LEU A 43 -14.95 -4.40 -8.34
CA LEU A 43 -16.41 -4.42 -8.23
C LEU A 43 -17.09 -3.80 -9.46
N LYS A 44 -16.59 -2.65 -9.94
CA LYS A 44 -17.07 -2.01 -11.16
C LYS A 44 -17.00 -2.95 -12.36
N ARG A 45 -15.88 -3.67 -12.54
CA ARG A 45 -15.71 -4.61 -13.66
C ARG A 45 -16.63 -5.82 -13.57
N VAL A 46 -16.88 -6.33 -12.36
CA VAL A 46 -17.87 -7.39 -12.15
C VAL A 46 -19.26 -6.89 -12.55
N LEU A 47 -19.66 -5.70 -12.11
CA LEU A 47 -20.96 -5.10 -12.46
C LEU A 47 -21.12 -4.80 -13.96
N GLU A 48 -20.06 -4.36 -14.64
CA GLU A 48 -20.06 -4.16 -16.11
C GLU A 48 -20.21 -5.47 -16.91
N SER A 49 -19.95 -6.62 -16.28
CA SER A 49 -20.01 -7.95 -16.92
C SER A 49 -21.30 -8.71 -16.62
N LEU A 50 -22.21 -8.14 -15.83
CA LEU A 50 -23.56 -8.64 -15.61
C LEU A 50 -24.51 -8.18 -16.73
#